data_AF-A0A017SBV7-F1
#
_entry.id   AF-A0A017SBV7-F1
#
_cell.length_a   1.000
_cell.length_b   1.000
_cell.length_c   1.000
_cell.angle_alpha   90.00
_cell.angle_beta   90.00
_cell.angle_gamma   90.00
#
_symmetry.space_group_name_H-M   'P 1'
#
loop_
_entity.id
_entity.type
_entity.pdbx_description
1 polymer ?
#
loop_
_entity_poly.entity_id
_entity_poly.type
_entity_poly.pdbx_seq_one_letter_code
_entity_poly.pdbx_strand_id
1 'polypeptide(L)'
;MPAKELESPCVDCGDAEFVVDVRSRRLCKWELRQLLIWDPTSHRPCYERYVSLKVLRRIENYRRPKSVPKGQPYKLLLPLSFGLSSSVMLHAMNAQLERQLSKPYPMVGFELHVLVIEPSSISPSSASAEQRFGLLQKNFPRHSYKMLPFHSIYEYEPTVQDIMTQFAGEGFVDDGSLSHKERLDAFRASITTATAKADVDQILLNRLVVSYAKELNCDAILWGDSDSRLAAKTLANVAKGRGSALTWQVSDGKSPSGLEFNFPLRDLFQAELHSYANLIPELMAIIIPDEPPLENTLTKNLSIDELMMRYVQTHGEKYPGVMANVTRTANKLQPAAVSAGARRCAFCDAFMRDSEEQSEFCYACARSRPDSAC
;
A
#
# COMPACT_ATOMS: atom_id res chain seq x y z
N MET A 1 -16.89 -30.16 36.49
CA MET A 1 -16.09 -30.79 35.41
C MET A 1 -14.66 -30.34 35.60
N PRO A 2 -13.67 -31.24 35.68
CA PRO A 2 -12.27 -30.81 35.80
C PRO A 2 -11.90 -29.98 34.57
N ALA A 3 -11.30 -28.81 34.79
CA ALA A 3 -10.79 -27.98 33.71
C ALA A 3 -9.80 -28.81 32.90
N LYS A 4 -10.02 -28.90 31.58
CA LYS A 4 -9.12 -29.63 30.69
C LYS A 4 -7.76 -28.94 30.74
N GLU A 5 -6.73 -29.64 31.24
CA GLU A 5 -5.36 -29.11 31.23
C GLU A 5 -4.95 -28.80 29.79
N LEU A 6 -4.47 -27.58 29.57
CA LEU A 6 -3.99 -27.13 28.27
C LEU A 6 -2.52 -27.52 28.14
N GLU A 7 -2.16 -28.21 27.05
CA GLU A 7 -0.77 -28.67 26.83
C GLU A 7 0.15 -27.52 26.43
N SER A 8 -0.37 -26.51 25.74
CA SER A 8 0.38 -25.32 25.33
C SER A 8 -0.53 -24.09 25.32
N PRO A 9 -0.76 -23.45 26.48
CA PRO A 9 -1.68 -22.32 26.56
C PRO A 9 -1.16 -21.11 25.79
N CYS A 10 -2.10 -20.35 25.22
CA CYS A 10 -1.83 -19.05 24.62
C CYS A 10 -1.23 -18.10 25.66
N VAL A 11 -0.16 -17.41 25.28
CA VAL A 11 0.56 -16.48 26.16
C VAL A 11 -0.28 -15.26 26.56
N ASP A 12 -1.22 -14.83 25.71
CA ASP A 12 -2.00 -13.60 25.95
C ASP A 12 -3.26 -13.87 26.79
N CYS A 13 -3.96 -15.00 26.61
CA CYS A 13 -5.18 -15.29 27.38
C CYS A 13 -5.04 -16.41 28.41
N GLY A 14 -4.14 -17.37 28.23
CA GLY A 14 -4.04 -18.56 29.10
C GLY A 14 -5.20 -19.56 28.97
N ASP A 15 -6.31 -19.16 28.35
CA ASP A 15 -7.58 -19.91 28.35
C ASP A 15 -7.78 -20.82 27.11
N ALA A 16 -6.89 -20.74 26.13
CA ALA A 16 -6.98 -21.49 24.87
C ALA A 16 -5.63 -22.06 24.46
N GLU A 17 -5.65 -23.15 23.69
CA GLU A 17 -4.43 -23.70 23.08
C GLU A 17 -3.80 -22.70 22.11
N PHE A 18 -2.49 -22.70 22.09
CA PHE A 18 -1.68 -22.01 21.12
C PHE A 18 -1.84 -22.65 19.72
N VAL A 19 -1.97 -21.80 18.69
CA VAL A 19 -2.10 -22.29 17.31
C VAL A 19 -1.19 -21.56 16.31
N VAL A 20 -0.77 -20.33 16.60
CA VAL A 20 0.00 -19.52 15.65
C VAL A 20 1.23 -18.91 16.30
N ASP A 21 2.43 -19.38 15.93
CA ASP A 21 3.71 -18.78 16.37
C ASP A 21 3.95 -17.48 15.63
N VAL A 22 4.09 -16.39 16.38
CA VAL A 22 4.34 -15.08 15.81
C VAL A 22 5.52 -14.46 16.52
N ARG A 23 6.70 -14.54 15.89
CA ARG A 23 7.95 -13.98 16.43
C ARG A 23 8.22 -14.47 17.85
N SER A 24 8.08 -15.78 18.07
CA SER A 24 8.23 -16.43 19.38
C SER A 24 7.15 -16.08 20.41
N ARG A 25 6.05 -15.42 20.01
CA ARG A 25 4.85 -15.26 20.83
C ARG A 25 3.82 -16.31 20.44
N ARG A 26 3.35 -17.07 21.43
CA ARG A 26 2.39 -18.15 21.22
C ARG A 26 0.94 -17.66 21.37
N LEU A 27 0.24 -17.46 20.24
CA LEU A 27 -1.13 -16.92 20.23
C LEU A 27 -2.19 -17.94 19.80
N CYS A 28 -3.39 -17.84 20.39
CA CYS A 28 -4.57 -18.58 19.95
C CYS A 28 -5.21 -17.91 18.72
N LYS A 29 -5.81 -18.73 17.86
CA LYS A 29 -6.71 -18.32 16.77
C LYS A 29 -8.12 -18.85 17.03
N TRP A 30 -9.11 -18.33 16.33
CA TRP A 30 -10.44 -18.95 16.35
C TRP A 30 -10.33 -20.36 15.77
N GLU A 31 -10.48 -21.38 16.61
CA GLU A 31 -10.81 -22.72 16.15
C GLU A 31 -12.24 -23.01 16.59
N LEU A 32 -13.07 -23.42 15.64
CA LEU A 32 -14.41 -23.97 15.86
C LEU A 32 -14.32 -25.19 16.80
N ARG A 33 -14.14 -24.97 18.10
CA ARG A 33 -14.49 -26.00 19.10
C ARG A 33 -16.01 -25.98 19.19
N GLN A 34 -16.62 -27.04 18.67
CA GLN A 34 -18.05 -27.37 18.74
C GLN A 34 -18.57 -27.55 20.19
N LEU A 35 -18.37 -26.58 21.08
CA LEU A 35 -18.94 -26.61 22.43
C LEU A 35 -19.76 -25.35 22.70
N LEU A 36 -21.03 -25.62 22.99
CA LEU A 36 -22.25 -24.80 23.00
C LEU A 36 -22.30 -23.61 23.98
N ILE A 37 -21.17 -23.01 24.38
CA ILE A 37 -21.19 -21.86 25.29
C ILE A 37 -20.13 -20.86 24.84
N TRP A 38 -20.42 -20.10 23.78
CA TRP A 38 -19.60 -18.95 23.42
C TRP A 38 -20.47 -17.70 23.34
N ASP A 39 -20.17 -16.76 24.22
CA ASP A 39 -20.67 -15.39 24.15
C ASP A 39 -19.83 -14.63 23.11
N PRO A 40 -20.41 -14.20 21.98
CA PRO A 40 -19.71 -13.45 20.92
C PRO A 40 -19.12 -12.12 21.36
N THR A 41 -19.43 -11.65 22.57
CA THR A 41 -18.91 -10.41 23.13
C THR A 41 -17.67 -10.60 24.03
N SER A 42 -17.33 -11.84 24.44
CA SER A 42 -16.35 -12.04 25.53
C SER A 42 -14.90 -12.32 25.10
N HIS A 43 -14.62 -12.82 23.88
CA HIS A 43 -13.24 -13.16 23.49
C HIS A 43 -12.97 -13.11 21.98
N ARG A 44 -12.34 -12.04 21.49
CA ARG A 44 -11.68 -12.08 20.16
C ARG A 44 -10.39 -12.89 20.25
N PRO A 45 -10.04 -13.72 19.24
CA PRO A 45 -8.78 -14.44 19.24
C PRO A 45 -7.58 -13.50 19.44
N CYS A 46 -6.63 -13.91 20.29
CA CYS A 46 -5.48 -13.09 20.64
C CYS A 46 -4.66 -12.70 19.42
N TYR A 47 -4.59 -13.55 18.39
CA TYR A 47 -3.91 -13.21 17.15
C TYR A 47 -4.59 -12.10 16.34
N GLU A 48 -5.92 -12.14 16.20
CA GLU A 48 -6.68 -11.08 15.52
C GLU A 48 -6.49 -9.74 16.24
N ARG A 49 -6.51 -9.78 17.59
CA ARG A 49 -6.25 -8.64 18.44
C ARG A 49 -4.82 -8.12 18.27
N TYR A 50 -3.81 -9.00 18.21
CA TYR A 50 -2.41 -8.63 17.98
C TYR A 50 -2.24 -7.84 16.69
N VAL A 51 -2.77 -8.34 15.57
CA VAL A 51 -2.71 -7.65 14.27
C VAL A 51 -3.44 -6.32 14.34
N SER A 52 -4.69 -6.32 14.82
CA SER A 52 -5.50 -5.11 14.96
C SER A 52 -4.79 -4.04 15.80
N LEU A 53 -4.20 -4.42 16.94
CA LEU A 53 -3.55 -3.47 17.85
C LEU A 53 -2.30 -2.85 17.24
N LYS A 54 -1.52 -3.58 16.44
CA LYS A 54 -0.36 -3.02 15.72
C LYS A 54 -0.81 -1.93 14.75
N VAL A 55 -1.85 -2.20 13.98
CA VAL A 55 -2.43 -1.24 13.03
C VAL A 55 -3.00 -0.03 13.77
N LEU A 56 -3.78 -0.27 14.83
CA LEU A 56 -4.39 0.78 15.65
C LEU A 56 -3.36 1.72 16.25
N ARG A 57 -2.29 1.21 16.87
CA ARG A 57 -1.26 2.06 17.51
C ARG A 57 -0.61 3.03 16.53
N ARG A 58 -0.48 2.64 15.25
CA ARG A 58 0.04 3.51 14.19
C ARG A 58 -0.99 4.56 13.78
N ILE A 59 -2.27 4.19 13.76
CA ILE A 59 -3.35 5.08 13.35
C ILE A 59 -3.80 6.02 14.49
N GLU A 60 -3.53 5.68 15.75
CA GLU A 60 -3.92 6.45 16.92
C GLU A 60 -3.34 7.87 16.94
N ASN A 61 -2.18 8.08 16.31
CA ASN A 61 -1.62 9.42 16.09
C ASN A 61 -2.53 10.32 15.23
N TYR A 62 -3.43 9.73 14.44
CA TYR A 62 -4.41 10.43 13.60
C TYR A 62 -5.81 10.44 14.21
N ARG A 63 -5.99 10.10 15.50
CA ARG A 63 -7.22 10.47 16.22
C ARG A 63 -7.27 12.00 16.32
N ARG A 64 -7.77 12.63 15.26
CA ARG A 64 -7.99 14.07 15.09
C ARG A 64 -6.78 14.90 15.54
N PRO A 65 -5.81 15.16 14.65
CA PRO A 65 -4.72 16.09 14.93
C PRO A 65 -5.28 17.39 15.51
N LYS A 66 -4.61 17.97 16.51
CA LYS A 66 -5.06 19.24 17.14
C LYS A 66 -5.21 20.40 16.14
N SER A 67 -4.64 20.26 14.95
CA SER A 67 -4.71 21.20 13.83
C SER A 67 -6.06 21.18 13.08
N VAL A 68 -6.88 20.13 13.19
CA VAL A 68 -8.16 20.04 12.49
C VAL A 68 -9.25 20.80 13.27
N PRO A 69 -9.99 21.74 12.65
CA PRO A 69 -11.05 22.49 13.31
C PRO A 69 -12.08 21.57 14.00
N LYS A 70 -12.55 21.99 15.18
CA LYS A 70 -13.61 21.29 15.90
C LYS A 70 -14.89 21.27 15.04
N GLY A 71 -15.24 20.10 14.53
CA GLY A 71 -16.49 19.84 13.81
C GLY A 71 -16.35 18.93 12.59
N GLN A 72 -15.18 18.88 11.95
CA GLN A 72 -14.98 18.11 10.71
C GLN A 72 -14.28 16.76 10.97
N PRO A 73 -14.69 15.66 10.31
CA PRO A 73 -13.99 14.37 10.36
C PRO A 73 -12.68 14.43 9.54
N TYR A 74 -11.66 13.69 9.98
CA TYR A 74 -10.38 13.56 9.26
C TYR A 74 -10.57 12.65 8.05
N LYS A 75 -10.38 13.16 6.83
CA LYS A 75 -10.62 12.40 5.60
C LYS A 75 -9.39 11.58 5.21
N LEU A 76 -9.55 10.28 5.11
CA LEU A 76 -8.51 9.32 4.81
C LEU A 76 -8.79 8.65 3.47
N LEU A 77 -7.79 8.58 2.59
CA LEU A 77 -7.85 7.78 1.37
C LEU A 77 -7.09 6.47 1.57
N LEU A 78 -7.71 5.34 1.25
CA LEU A 78 -7.07 4.02 1.20
C LEU A 78 -7.08 3.50 -0.25
N PRO A 79 -5.92 3.49 -0.93
CA PRO A 79 -5.77 2.79 -2.20
C PRO A 79 -5.86 1.28 -1.99
N LEU A 80 -6.80 0.62 -2.65
CA LEU A 80 -7.06 -0.80 -2.56
C LEU A 80 -6.75 -1.48 -3.90
N SER A 81 -5.80 -2.40 -3.86
CA SER A 81 -5.35 -3.18 -5.03
C SER A 81 -5.93 -4.59 -5.10
N PHE A 82 -6.83 -4.95 -4.18
CA PHE A 82 -7.26 -6.33 -3.90
C PHE A 82 -6.13 -7.30 -3.52
N GLY A 83 -4.89 -6.83 -3.38
CA GLY A 83 -3.82 -7.64 -2.80
C GLY A 83 -4.06 -7.92 -1.32
N LEU A 84 -3.32 -8.88 -0.77
CA LEU A 84 -3.42 -9.29 0.63
C LEU A 84 -3.32 -8.10 1.59
N SER A 85 -2.27 -7.28 1.47
CA SER A 85 -1.97 -6.24 2.45
C SER A 85 -2.99 -5.09 2.41
N SER A 86 -3.39 -4.62 1.22
CA SER A 86 -4.38 -3.56 1.08
C SER A 86 -5.77 -3.99 1.56
N SER A 87 -6.14 -5.26 1.34
CA SER A 87 -7.42 -5.82 1.82
C SER A 87 -7.42 -6.00 3.35
N VAL A 88 -6.32 -6.49 3.95
CA VAL A 88 -6.18 -6.56 5.42
C VAL A 88 -6.24 -5.17 6.05
N MET A 89 -5.64 -4.17 5.41
CA MET A 89 -5.70 -2.78 5.87
C MET A 89 -7.14 -2.25 5.92
N LEU A 90 -7.94 -2.53 4.89
CA LEU A 90 -9.37 -2.17 4.88
C LEU A 90 -10.12 -2.87 6.02
N HIS A 91 -9.94 -4.18 6.18
CA HIS A 91 -10.61 -4.93 7.24
C HIS A 91 -10.25 -4.37 8.62
N ALA A 92 -8.97 -4.05 8.88
CA ALA A 92 -8.53 -3.45 10.13
C ALA A 92 -9.18 -2.09 10.38
N MET A 93 -9.35 -1.28 9.32
CA MET A 93 -10.01 0.03 9.40
C MET A 93 -11.51 -0.09 9.67
N ASN A 94 -12.19 -1.03 9.01
CA ASN A 94 -13.59 -1.32 9.27
C ASN A 94 -13.79 -1.82 10.71
N ALA A 95 -12.95 -2.75 11.18
CA ALA A 95 -13.00 -3.25 12.54
C ALA A 95 -12.78 -2.13 13.58
N GLN A 96 -11.94 -1.14 13.27
CA GLN A 96 -11.78 0.05 14.11
C GLN A 96 -13.05 0.92 14.12
N LEU A 97 -13.64 1.17 12.96
CA LEU A 97 -14.86 1.96 12.82
C LEU A 97 -16.01 1.32 13.62
N GLU A 98 -16.25 0.03 13.44
CA GLU A 98 -17.28 -0.71 14.18
C GLU A 98 -17.06 -0.64 15.70
N ARG A 99 -15.81 -0.76 16.17
CA ARG A 99 -15.47 -0.61 17.60
C ARG A 99 -15.69 0.82 18.13
N GLN A 100 -15.59 1.85 17.30
CA GLN A 100 -15.89 3.22 17.70
C GLN A 100 -17.39 3.45 17.77
N LEU A 101 -18.14 2.87 16.83
CA LEU A 101 -19.60 2.94 16.75
C LEU A 101 -20.29 2.13 17.85
N SER A 102 -19.69 1.03 18.31
CA SER A 102 -20.25 0.18 19.37
C SER A 102 -20.18 0.80 20.77
N LYS A 103 -19.53 1.95 20.95
CA LYS A 103 -19.42 2.62 22.26
C LYS A 103 -20.72 3.35 22.59
N PRO A 104 -21.08 3.49 23.89
CA PRO A 104 -22.28 4.23 24.31
C PRO A 104 -22.33 5.67 23.78
N TYR A 105 -21.16 6.29 23.63
CA TYR A 105 -20.98 7.62 23.04
C TYR A 105 -20.02 7.48 21.85
N PRO A 106 -20.55 7.19 20.64
CA PRO A 106 -19.71 6.94 19.48
C PRO A 106 -19.03 8.25 19.05
N MET A 107 -17.70 8.19 18.92
CA MET A 107 -16.87 9.30 18.45
C MET A 107 -16.04 8.79 17.28
N VAL A 108 -16.55 9.00 16.08
CA VAL A 108 -15.85 8.66 14.84
C VAL A 108 -14.97 9.85 14.44
N GLY A 109 -13.65 9.62 14.47
CA GLY A 109 -12.67 10.69 14.22
C GLY A 109 -12.29 10.87 12.75
N PHE A 110 -12.69 9.94 11.88
CA PHE A 110 -12.25 9.91 10.49
C PHE A 110 -13.36 9.45 9.53
N GLU A 111 -13.24 9.85 8.27
CA GLU A 111 -14.02 9.34 7.14
C GLU A 111 -13.06 8.59 6.22
N LEU A 112 -13.39 7.35 5.84
CA LEU A 112 -12.54 6.53 4.96
C LEU A 112 -13.14 6.45 3.56
N HIS A 113 -12.36 6.92 2.59
CA HIS A 113 -12.59 6.72 1.16
C HIS A 113 -11.67 5.62 0.65
N VAL A 114 -12.23 4.61 0.00
CA VAL A 114 -11.51 3.50 -0.62
C VAL A 114 -11.47 3.73 -2.11
N LEU A 115 -10.26 3.87 -2.66
CA LEU A 115 -10.02 4.01 -4.09
C LEU A 115 -9.47 2.70 -4.65
N VAL A 116 -10.17 2.14 -5.63
CA VAL A 116 -9.72 1.01 -6.42
C VAL A 116 -9.31 1.51 -7.79
N ILE A 117 -8.07 1.26 -8.18
CA ILE A 117 -7.65 1.42 -9.58
C ILE A 117 -7.84 0.07 -10.25
N GLU A 118 -8.61 0.04 -11.32
CA GLU A 118 -9.05 -1.20 -11.95
C GLU A 118 -7.85 -2.04 -12.43
N PRO A 119 -7.61 -3.25 -11.89
CA PRO A 119 -6.41 -4.04 -12.20
C PRO A 119 -6.25 -4.37 -13.70
N SER A 120 -7.37 -4.65 -14.39
CA SER A 120 -7.42 -4.90 -15.85
C SER A 120 -6.95 -3.72 -16.69
N SER A 121 -7.12 -2.50 -16.19
CA SER A 121 -6.66 -1.27 -16.84
C SER A 121 -5.16 -1.01 -16.64
N ILE A 122 -4.55 -1.63 -15.62
CA ILE A 122 -3.11 -1.59 -15.38
C ILE A 122 -2.44 -2.72 -16.16
N SER A 123 -2.90 -3.95 -16.01
CA SER A 123 -2.41 -5.10 -16.78
C SER A 123 -3.57 -5.80 -17.47
N PRO A 124 -3.59 -5.88 -18.82
CA PRO A 124 -4.64 -6.57 -19.56
C PRO A 124 -4.80 -8.06 -19.21
N SER A 125 -3.78 -8.68 -18.62
CA SER A 125 -3.83 -10.06 -18.12
C SER A 125 -4.65 -10.21 -16.83
N SER A 126 -4.91 -9.12 -16.11
CA SER A 126 -5.65 -9.16 -14.85
C SER A 126 -7.15 -9.31 -15.10
N ALA A 127 -7.80 -10.18 -14.31
CA ALA A 127 -9.23 -10.33 -14.35
C ALA A 127 -9.96 -9.03 -13.96
N SER A 128 -11.16 -8.83 -14.50
CA SER A 128 -12.04 -7.73 -14.08
C SER A 128 -12.29 -7.81 -12.57
N ALA A 129 -12.28 -6.64 -11.93
CA ALA A 129 -12.48 -6.52 -10.50
C ALA A 129 -13.93 -6.20 -10.10
N GLU A 130 -14.86 -6.07 -11.05
CA GLU A 130 -16.25 -5.66 -10.80
C GLU A 130 -16.96 -6.52 -9.75
N GLN A 131 -16.87 -7.85 -9.90
CA GLN A 131 -17.50 -8.79 -8.95
C GLN A 131 -16.90 -8.63 -7.54
N ARG A 132 -15.58 -8.48 -7.44
CA ARG A 132 -14.88 -8.27 -6.16
C ARG A 132 -15.21 -6.91 -5.56
N PHE A 133 -15.38 -5.88 -6.39
CA PHE A 133 -15.81 -4.56 -5.96
C PHE A 133 -17.24 -4.57 -5.40
N GLY A 134 -18.16 -5.34 -6.01
CA GLY A 134 -19.49 -5.56 -5.44
C GLY A 134 -19.46 -6.29 -4.09
N LEU A 135 -18.63 -7.34 -3.96
CA LEU A 135 -18.42 -8.05 -2.69
C LEU A 135 -17.79 -7.14 -1.62
N LEU A 136 -16.82 -6.31 -2.00
CA LEU A 136 -16.17 -5.33 -1.15
C LEU A 136 -17.20 -4.37 -0.53
N GLN A 137 -18.05 -3.77 -1.35
CA GLN A 137 -19.09 -2.84 -0.90
C GLN A 137 -20.12 -3.55 -0.01
N LYS A 138 -20.46 -4.80 -0.31
CA LYS A 138 -21.38 -5.61 0.49
C LYS A 138 -20.79 -5.96 1.87
N ASN A 139 -19.53 -6.37 1.92
CA ASN A 139 -18.88 -6.82 3.16
C ASN A 139 -18.50 -5.64 4.07
N PHE A 140 -18.26 -4.46 3.51
CA PHE A 140 -17.79 -3.27 4.24
C PHE A 140 -18.61 -2.01 3.90
N PRO A 141 -19.92 -1.99 4.17
CA PRO A 141 -20.84 -0.96 3.63
C PRO A 141 -20.69 0.44 4.23
N ARG A 142 -19.89 0.61 5.29
CA ARG A 142 -19.75 1.89 6.02
C ARG A 142 -18.67 2.83 5.49
N HIS A 143 -18.07 2.51 4.36
CA HIS A 143 -17.03 3.33 3.73
C HIS A 143 -17.49 3.87 2.39
N SER A 144 -16.85 4.94 1.94
CA SER A 144 -17.07 5.51 0.61
C SER A 144 -16.17 4.80 -0.39
N TYR A 145 -16.70 4.39 -1.54
CA TYR A 145 -15.96 3.61 -2.55
C TYR A 145 -15.94 4.31 -3.90
N LYS A 146 -14.79 4.25 -4.58
CA LYS A 146 -14.67 4.63 -5.98
C LYS A 146 -13.77 3.62 -6.71
N MET A 147 -14.20 3.19 -7.89
CA MET A 147 -13.37 2.47 -8.83
C MET A 147 -13.07 3.39 -10.02
N LEU A 148 -11.80 3.47 -10.42
CA LEU A 148 -11.33 4.26 -11.55
C LEU A 148 -10.46 3.38 -12.45
N PRO A 149 -10.55 3.52 -13.78
CA PRO A 149 -9.55 2.95 -14.65
C PRO A 149 -8.24 3.75 -14.57
N PHE A 150 -7.12 3.11 -14.90
CA PHE A 150 -5.79 3.72 -14.80
C PHE A 150 -5.62 4.93 -15.74
N HIS A 151 -6.27 4.90 -16.90
CA HIS A 151 -6.26 6.00 -17.85
C HIS A 151 -7.04 7.24 -17.39
N SER A 152 -7.79 7.18 -16.28
CA SER A 152 -8.38 8.39 -15.69
C SER A 152 -7.33 9.36 -15.15
N ILE A 153 -6.03 9.03 -15.13
CA ILE A 153 -4.98 10.00 -14.82
C ILE A 153 -5.06 11.27 -15.67
N TYR A 154 -5.53 11.19 -16.93
CA TYR A 154 -5.78 12.35 -17.78
C TYR A 154 -6.89 13.28 -17.26
N GLU A 155 -7.84 12.76 -16.47
CA GLU A 155 -8.92 13.55 -15.86
C GLU A 155 -8.45 14.24 -14.58
N TYR A 156 -7.66 13.56 -13.76
CA TYR A 156 -7.27 14.03 -12.43
C TYR A 156 -5.95 14.81 -12.41
N GLU A 157 -5.07 14.61 -13.39
CA GLU A 157 -3.76 15.28 -13.49
C GLU A 157 -3.65 16.06 -14.81
N PRO A 158 -4.07 17.34 -14.86
CA PRO A 158 -4.12 18.11 -16.10
C PRO A 158 -2.77 18.24 -16.82
N THR A 159 -1.67 18.22 -16.08
CA THR A 159 -0.31 18.32 -16.62
C THR A 159 0.27 16.99 -17.07
N VAL A 160 -0.46 15.87 -16.92
CA VAL A 160 0.09 14.53 -17.19
C VAL A 160 0.48 14.36 -18.65
N GLN A 161 -0.28 14.95 -19.57
CA GLN A 161 0.00 14.90 -21.00
C GLN A 161 1.38 15.50 -21.29
N ASP A 162 1.62 16.74 -20.86
CA ASP A 162 2.90 17.42 -21.07
C ASP A 162 4.05 16.64 -20.41
N ILE A 163 3.84 16.15 -19.18
CA ILE A 163 4.82 15.36 -18.43
C ILE A 163 5.17 14.06 -19.19
N MET A 164 4.20 13.34 -19.73
CA MET A 164 4.41 12.10 -20.49
C MET A 164 5.13 12.36 -21.80
N THR A 165 4.74 13.39 -22.55
CA THR A 165 5.40 13.77 -23.82
C THR A 165 6.85 14.17 -23.57
N GLN A 166 7.12 15.01 -22.57
CA GLN A 166 8.48 15.40 -22.19
C GLN A 166 9.31 14.19 -21.73
N PHE A 167 8.71 13.28 -20.95
CA PHE A 167 9.40 12.09 -20.44
C PHE A 167 9.77 11.13 -21.57
N ALA A 168 8.84 10.85 -22.48
CA ALA A 168 9.08 9.91 -23.57
C ALA A 168 10.11 10.44 -24.59
N GLY A 169 10.15 11.75 -24.84
CA GLY A 169 11.10 12.37 -25.77
C GLY A 169 10.51 12.60 -27.18
N GLU A 170 11.36 13.05 -28.11
CA GLU A 170 10.94 13.46 -29.47
C GLU A 170 10.33 12.32 -30.29
N GLY A 171 10.65 11.06 -29.96
CA GLY A 171 10.11 9.88 -30.64
C GLY A 171 8.65 9.55 -30.30
N PHE A 172 8.05 10.22 -29.32
CA PHE A 172 6.67 9.98 -28.89
C PHE A 172 5.78 11.20 -29.14
N VAL A 173 4.72 10.99 -29.90
CA VAL A 173 3.68 12.00 -30.14
C VAL A 173 2.39 11.51 -29.51
N ASP A 174 1.85 12.31 -28.59
CA ASP A 174 0.56 12.05 -27.98
C ASP A 174 -0.56 12.54 -28.91
N ASP A 175 -1.39 11.61 -29.37
CA ASP A 175 -2.51 11.89 -30.26
C ASP A 175 -3.78 12.19 -29.44
N GLY A 176 -4.09 13.48 -29.30
CA GLY A 176 -5.27 13.95 -28.58
C GLY A 176 -6.62 13.55 -29.20
N SER A 177 -6.64 12.97 -30.42
CA SER A 177 -7.86 12.43 -31.03
C SER A 177 -8.22 11.03 -30.51
N LEU A 178 -7.26 10.31 -29.92
CA LEU A 178 -7.45 8.98 -29.36
C LEU A 178 -8.06 9.03 -27.96
N SER A 179 -8.63 7.90 -27.53
CA SER A 179 -9.13 7.78 -26.16
C SER A 179 -8.00 7.86 -25.13
N HIS A 180 -8.29 8.31 -23.91
CA HIS A 180 -7.31 8.33 -22.81
C HIS A 180 -6.64 6.97 -22.58
N LYS A 181 -7.38 5.87 -22.80
CA LYS A 181 -6.86 4.51 -22.72
C LYS A 181 -5.77 4.27 -23.77
N GLU A 182 -6.08 4.52 -25.04
CA GLU A 182 -5.14 4.32 -26.15
C GLU A 182 -3.90 5.20 -26.01
N ARG A 183 -4.07 6.44 -25.54
CA ARG A 183 -2.96 7.38 -25.27
C ARG A 183 -2.04 6.85 -24.16
N LEU A 184 -2.60 6.36 -23.06
CA LEU A 184 -1.81 5.75 -21.99
C LEU A 184 -1.11 4.47 -22.46
N ASP A 185 -1.81 3.61 -23.21
CA ASP A 185 -1.25 2.37 -23.74
C ASP A 185 -0.10 2.65 -24.71
N ALA A 186 -0.22 3.67 -25.57
CA ALA A 186 0.83 4.13 -26.46
C ALA A 186 2.06 4.64 -25.69
N PHE A 187 1.85 5.47 -24.65
CA PHE A 187 2.94 5.94 -23.79
C PHE A 187 3.66 4.77 -23.11
N ARG A 188 2.91 3.83 -22.52
CA ARG A 188 3.49 2.65 -21.85
C ARG A 188 4.21 1.71 -22.82
N ALA A 189 3.77 1.64 -24.08
CA ALA A 189 4.43 0.88 -25.13
C ALA A 189 5.78 1.49 -25.55
N SER A 190 5.95 2.81 -25.42
CA SER A 190 7.24 3.48 -25.70
C SER A 190 8.35 3.08 -24.70
N ILE A 191 7.99 2.70 -23.47
CA ILE A 191 8.94 2.24 -22.47
C ILE A 191 9.34 0.80 -22.78
N THR A 192 10.63 0.49 -22.88
CA THR A 192 11.08 -0.81 -23.41
C THR A 192 11.41 -1.84 -22.33
N THR A 193 12.02 -1.43 -21.22
CA THR A 193 12.50 -2.37 -20.19
C THR A 193 11.44 -2.68 -19.13
N ALA A 194 11.44 -3.92 -18.62
CA ALA A 194 10.50 -4.35 -17.58
C ALA A 194 10.60 -3.48 -16.31
N THR A 195 11.81 -3.15 -15.88
CA THR A 195 12.05 -2.26 -14.74
C THR A 195 11.51 -0.85 -14.98
N ALA A 196 11.78 -0.25 -16.15
CA ALA A 196 11.26 1.10 -16.44
C ALA A 196 9.74 1.11 -16.53
N LYS A 197 9.12 0.08 -17.14
CA LYS A 197 7.65 -0.06 -17.20
C LYS A 197 7.04 -0.11 -15.80
N ALA A 198 7.50 -1.03 -14.95
CA ALA A 198 6.98 -1.18 -13.59
C ALA A 198 7.16 0.09 -12.75
N ASP A 199 8.31 0.77 -12.91
CA ASP A 199 8.62 2.00 -12.19
C ASP A 199 7.77 3.19 -12.67
N VAL A 200 7.59 3.33 -13.99
CA VAL A 200 6.69 4.32 -14.61
C VAL A 200 5.25 4.09 -14.17
N ASP A 201 4.75 2.86 -14.25
CA ASP A 201 3.39 2.53 -13.82
C ASP A 201 3.18 2.89 -12.34
N GLN A 202 4.14 2.57 -11.47
CA GLN A 202 4.04 2.91 -10.05
C GLN A 202 4.02 4.43 -9.80
N ILE A 203 4.80 5.19 -10.57
CA ILE A 203 4.84 6.66 -10.45
C ILE A 203 3.50 7.26 -10.89
N LEU A 204 2.96 6.80 -12.01
CA LEU A 204 1.66 7.26 -12.52
C LEU A 204 0.51 6.85 -11.58
N LEU A 205 0.53 5.64 -11.04
CA LEU A 205 -0.44 5.19 -10.03
C LEU A 205 -0.40 6.08 -8.79
N ASN A 206 0.80 6.39 -8.28
CA ASN A 206 0.95 7.29 -7.16
C ASN A 206 0.43 8.70 -7.47
N ARG A 207 0.69 9.23 -8.68
CA ARG A 207 0.15 10.52 -9.13
C ARG A 207 -1.37 10.50 -9.15
N LEU A 208 -1.98 9.52 -9.81
CA LEU A 208 -3.44 9.38 -9.85
C LEU A 208 -4.06 9.31 -8.45
N VAL A 209 -3.50 8.49 -7.56
CA VAL A 209 -3.94 8.39 -6.16
C VAL A 209 -3.84 9.73 -5.44
N VAL A 210 -2.73 10.46 -5.60
CA VAL A 210 -2.52 11.77 -4.98
C VAL A 210 -3.48 12.83 -5.52
N SER A 211 -3.68 12.88 -6.84
CA SER A 211 -4.55 13.87 -7.47
C SER A 211 -6.01 13.62 -7.11
N TYR A 212 -6.44 12.36 -7.06
CA TYR A 212 -7.74 11.97 -6.53
C TYR A 212 -7.92 12.34 -5.05
N ALA A 213 -6.90 12.09 -4.21
CA ALA A 213 -6.93 12.46 -2.80
C ALA A 213 -7.10 13.99 -2.60
N LYS A 214 -6.42 14.79 -3.44
CA LYS A 214 -6.55 16.26 -3.41
C LYS A 214 -7.94 16.71 -3.81
N GLU A 215 -8.53 16.13 -4.85
CA GLU A 215 -9.89 16.47 -5.28
C GLU A 215 -10.93 16.21 -4.16
N LEU A 216 -10.80 15.10 -3.45
CA LEU A 216 -11.65 14.78 -2.30
C LEU A 216 -11.36 15.61 -1.04
N ASN A 217 -10.31 16.44 -1.07
CA ASN A 217 -9.76 17.16 0.07
C ASN A 217 -9.44 16.20 1.24
N CYS A 218 -8.77 15.09 0.93
CA CYS A 218 -8.28 14.15 1.95
C CYS A 218 -7.12 14.77 2.73
N ASP A 219 -7.05 14.47 4.02
CA ASP A 219 -5.96 14.89 4.89
C ASP A 219 -4.74 13.95 4.77
N ALA A 220 -4.98 12.65 4.59
CA ALA A 220 -3.92 11.66 4.50
C ALA A 220 -4.27 10.47 3.59
N ILE A 221 -3.22 9.80 3.09
CA ILE A 221 -3.30 8.55 2.33
C ILE A 221 -2.73 7.42 3.19
N LEU A 222 -3.53 6.38 3.37
CA LEU A 222 -3.17 5.15 4.06
C LEU A 222 -2.72 4.11 3.04
N TRP A 223 -1.42 3.88 2.96
CA TRP A 223 -0.85 2.85 2.11
C TRP A 223 -0.85 1.50 2.82
N GLY A 224 -1.40 0.48 2.17
CA GLY A 224 -1.45 -0.89 2.67
C GLY A 224 -0.11 -1.64 2.59
N ASP A 225 1.04 -0.96 2.51
CA ASP A 225 2.33 -1.65 2.41
C ASP A 225 2.71 -2.29 3.77
N SER A 226 2.93 -3.61 3.76
CA SER A 226 3.44 -4.39 4.90
C SER A 226 4.93 -4.16 5.14
N ASP A 227 5.49 -4.62 6.26
CA ASP A 227 6.95 -4.57 6.49
C ASP A 227 7.73 -5.20 5.33
N SER A 228 7.30 -6.39 4.88
CA SER A 228 7.95 -7.12 3.78
C SER A 228 7.90 -6.31 2.47
N ARG A 229 6.76 -5.71 2.15
CA ARG A 229 6.59 -4.86 0.96
C ARG A 229 7.42 -3.59 1.08
N LEU A 230 7.47 -2.95 2.25
CA LEU A 230 8.31 -1.77 2.51
C LEU A 230 9.79 -2.08 2.41
N ALA A 231 10.25 -3.24 2.91
CA ALA A 231 11.63 -3.68 2.77
C ALA A 231 12.00 -3.87 1.29
N ALA A 232 11.15 -4.57 0.53
CA ALA A 232 11.35 -4.77 -0.90
C ALA A 232 11.37 -3.44 -1.67
N LYS A 233 10.40 -2.56 -1.40
CA LYS A 233 10.29 -1.21 -2.00
C LYS A 233 11.50 -0.34 -1.65
N THR A 234 12.02 -0.46 -0.44
CA THR A 234 13.25 0.24 0.00
C THR A 234 14.45 -0.21 -0.83
N LEU A 235 14.69 -1.52 -0.90
CA LEU A 235 15.81 -2.08 -1.66
C LEU A 235 15.70 -1.74 -3.15
N ALA A 236 14.49 -1.84 -3.73
CA ALA A 236 14.22 -1.50 -5.12
C ALA A 236 14.50 -0.03 -5.42
N ASN A 237 14.02 0.88 -4.57
CA ASN A 237 14.27 2.30 -4.73
C ASN A 237 15.75 2.65 -4.63
N VAL A 238 16.49 2.04 -3.70
CA VAL A 238 17.94 2.23 -3.61
C VAL A 238 18.64 1.73 -4.88
N ALA A 239 18.30 0.52 -5.35
CA ALA A 239 18.88 -0.06 -6.57
C ALA A 239 18.58 0.77 -7.83
N LYS A 240 17.39 1.38 -7.92
CA LYS A 240 16.99 2.28 -9.00
C LYS A 240 17.60 3.69 -8.90
N GLY A 241 18.29 4.02 -7.80
CA GLY A 241 18.84 5.36 -7.56
C GLY A 241 17.80 6.40 -7.09
N ARG A 242 16.66 5.95 -6.53
CA ARG A 242 15.56 6.79 -6.04
C ARG A 242 15.72 7.18 -4.55
N GLY A 243 16.95 7.45 -4.12
CA GLY A 243 17.25 7.76 -2.72
C GLY A 243 16.52 9.00 -2.19
N SER A 244 16.32 10.03 -3.01
CA SER A 244 15.62 11.27 -2.62
C SER A 244 14.11 11.10 -2.45
N ALA A 245 13.51 10.10 -3.13
CA ALA A 245 12.09 9.78 -2.99
C ALA A 245 11.79 8.83 -1.83
N LEU A 246 12.81 8.12 -1.35
CA LEU A 246 12.66 7.05 -0.37
C LEU A 246 12.00 7.54 0.93
N THR A 247 12.33 8.75 1.38
CA THR A 247 11.86 9.33 2.66
C THR A 247 10.35 9.53 2.74
N TRP A 248 9.62 9.56 1.62
CA TRP A 248 8.16 9.66 1.61
C TRP A 248 7.48 8.46 0.96
N GLN A 249 8.21 7.62 0.23
CA GLN A 249 7.65 6.41 -0.40
C GLN A 249 7.56 5.20 0.53
N VAL A 250 8.34 5.16 1.62
CA VAL A 250 8.35 4.03 2.57
C VAL A 250 8.21 4.42 4.05
N SER A 251 8.25 5.73 4.34
CA SER A 251 8.25 6.27 5.70
C SER A 251 7.01 7.13 5.93
N ASP A 252 6.52 7.17 7.17
CA ASP A 252 5.36 8.00 7.50
C ASP A 252 5.75 9.48 7.47
N GLY A 253 4.84 10.33 7.00
CA GLY A 253 5.01 11.78 7.09
C GLY A 253 4.51 12.53 5.86
N LYS A 254 4.85 13.82 5.81
CA LYS A 254 4.39 14.72 4.75
C LYS A 254 5.10 14.40 3.43
N SER A 255 4.31 14.07 2.42
CA SER A 255 4.79 13.88 1.05
C SER A 255 5.10 15.22 0.36
N PRO A 256 5.84 15.22 -0.76
CA PRO A 256 6.06 16.42 -1.56
C PRO A 256 4.75 17.08 -2.02
N SER A 257 3.68 16.30 -2.20
CA SER A 257 2.38 16.80 -2.63
C SER A 257 1.59 17.53 -1.53
N GLY A 258 2.11 17.55 -0.31
CA GLY A 258 1.51 18.20 0.85
C GLY A 258 0.60 17.30 1.68
N LEU A 259 0.24 16.12 1.16
CA LEU A 259 -0.56 15.11 1.86
C LEU A 259 0.31 14.29 2.82
N GLU A 260 -0.29 13.82 3.90
CA GLU A 260 0.37 12.90 4.82
C GLU A 260 0.27 11.46 4.29
N PHE A 261 1.40 10.78 4.15
CA PHE A 261 1.47 9.38 3.74
C PHE A 261 1.76 8.51 4.94
N ASN A 262 0.96 7.46 5.13
CA ASN A 262 1.04 6.59 6.31
C ASN A 262 1.06 5.13 5.89
N PHE A 263 1.81 4.31 6.62
CA PHE A 263 1.97 2.88 6.35
C PHE A 263 1.63 2.03 7.59
N PRO A 264 0.34 1.90 7.98
CA PRO A 264 -0.04 1.29 9.25
C PRO A 264 0.32 -0.20 9.40
N LEU A 265 0.56 -0.90 8.27
CA LEU A 265 1.00 -2.29 8.25
C LEU A 265 2.53 -2.47 8.38
N ARG A 266 3.31 -1.38 8.56
CA ARG A 266 4.79 -1.42 8.63
C ARG A 266 5.34 -2.39 9.67
N ASP A 267 4.61 -2.70 10.74
CA ASP A 267 5.11 -3.60 11.79
C ASP A 267 4.67 -5.07 11.60
N LEU A 268 4.05 -5.40 10.45
CA LEU A 268 3.49 -6.72 10.13
C LEU A 268 4.15 -7.29 8.87
N PHE A 269 4.65 -8.52 8.96
CA PHE A 269 5.20 -9.27 7.84
C PHE A 269 4.08 -9.80 6.94
N GLN A 270 4.36 -10.02 5.66
CA GLN A 270 3.38 -10.57 4.72
C GLN A 270 2.82 -11.93 5.19
N ALA A 271 3.66 -12.80 5.75
CA ALA A 271 3.22 -14.08 6.32
C ALA A 271 2.21 -13.90 7.48
N GLU A 272 2.42 -12.90 8.35
CA GLU A 272 1.47 -12.57 9.42
C GLU A 272 0.13 -12.08 8.83
N LEU A 273 0.17 -11.25 7.79
CA LEU A 273 -1.04 -10.80 7.12
C LEU A 273 -1.79 -11.95 6.45
N HIS A 274 -1.07 -12.93 5.89
CA HIS A 274 -1.66 -14.11 5.25
C HIS A 274 -2.36 -14.99 6.29
N SER A 275 -1.69 -15.30 7.40
CA SER A 275 -2.31 -16.03 8.52
C SER A 275 -3.52 -15.30 9.06
N TYR A 276 -3.50 -13.96 9.14
CA TYR A 276 -4.65 -13.17 9.56
C TYR A 276 -5.81 -13.25 8.57
N ALA A 277 -5.55 -13.09 7.27
CA ALA A 277 -6.58 -13.16 6.24
C ALA A 277 -7.29 -14.52 6.21
N ASN A 278 -6.55 -15.61 6.42
CA ASN A 278 -7.11 -16.97 6.49
C ASN A 278 -8.12 -17.18 7.63
N LEU A 279 -8.16 -16.28 8.63
CA LEU A 279 -9.15 -16.34 9.71
C LEU A 279 -10.45 -15.61 9.36
N ILE A 280 -10.48 -14.86 8.26
CA ILE A 280 -11.59 -13.96 7.91
C ILE A 280 -12.09 -14.33 6.50
N PRO A 281 -13.13 -15.18 6.40
CA PRO A 281 -13.64 -15.64 5.10
C PRO A 281 -14.07 -14.49 4.17
N GLU A 282 -14.70 -13.46 4.71
CA GLU A 282 -15.14 -12.26 3.98
C GLU A 282 -13.99 -11.51 3.30
N LEU A 283 -12.81 -11.57 3.90
CA LEU A 283 -11.59 -10.96 3.40
C LEU A 283 -10.95 -11.84 2.31
N MET A 284 -10.90 -13.16 2.52
CA MET A 284 -10.41 -14.09 1.51
C MET A 284 -11.23 -14.05 0.21
N ALA A 285 -12.53 -13.75 0.30
CA ALA A 285 -13.40 -13.63 -0.87
C ALA A 285 -13.06 -12.43 -1.79
N ILE A 286 -12.40 -11.39 -1.27
CA ILE A 286 -12.04 -10.19 -2.04
C ILE A 286 -10.56 -10.17 -2.46
N ILE A 287 -9.70 -10.96 -1.82
CA ILE A 287 -8.27 -10.97 -2.12
C ILE A 287 -8.01 -11.64 -3.48
N ILE A 288 -7.25 -10.96 -4.34
CA ILE A 288 -6.62 -11.55 -5.50
C ILE A 288 -5.33 -12.22 -5.01
N PRO A 289 -5.19 -13.56 -5.13
CA PRO A 289 -3.96 -14.24 -4.78
C PRO A 289 -2.81 -13.72 -5.64
N ASP A 290 -1.65 -13.52 -5.03
CA ASP A 290 -0.43 -13.25 -5.80
C ASP A 290 -0.18 -14.44 -6.74
N GLU A 291 0.03 -14.18 -8.03
CA GLU A 291 0.41 -15.26 -8.95
C GLU A 291 1.73 -15.87 -8.48
N PRO A 292 1.80 -17.22 -8.32
CA PRO A 292 3.03 -17.85 -7.92
C PRO A 292 4.09 -17.54 -8.99
N PRO A 293 5.29 -17.10 -8.59
CA PRO A 293 6.33 -16.79 -9.54
C PRO A 293 6.63 -18.04 -10.37
N LEU A 294 6.46 -17.97 -11.69
CA LEU A 294 6.86 -19.02 -12.60
C LEU A 294 8.34 -19.34 -12.33
N GLU A 295 8.63 -20.57 -11.89
CA GLU A 295 10.00 -21.02 -11.56
C GLU A 295 10.95 -20.87 -12.75
N ASN A 296 10.40 -20.89 -13.97
CA ASN A 296 11.12 -20.75 -15.24
C ASN A 296 11.27 -19.30 -15.74
N THR A 297 10.78 -18.29 -15.03
CA THR A 297 11.03 -16.89 -15.43
C THR A 297 12.49 -16.56 -15.18
N LEU A 298 13.26 -16.43 -16.27
CA LEU A 298 14.63 -15.94 -16.21
C LEU A 298 14.67 -14.59 -15.47
N THR A 299 15.57 -14.45 -14.52
CA THR A 299 15.75 -13.23 -13.70
C THR A 299 15.85 -11.95 -14.54
N LYS A 300 16.40 -12.07 -15.76
CA LYS A 300 16.54 -10.96 -16.72
C LYS A 300 15.20 -10.37 -17.21
N ASN A 301 14.10 -11.10 -17.08
CA ASN A 301 12.77 -10.68 -17.49
C ASN A 301 11.98 -10.03 -16.34
N LEU A 302 12.52 -10.03 -15.12
CA LEU A 302 11.89 -9.41 -13.96
C LEU A 302 12.28 -7.95 -13.86
N SER A 303 11.34 -7.12 -13.45
CA SER A 303 11.65 -5.79 -12.93
C SER A 303 12.46 -5.89 -11.63
N ILE A 304 13.20 -4.83 -11.31
CA ILE A 304 13.89 -4.72 -10.01
C ILE A 304 12.89 -4.86 -8.86
N ASP A 305 11.70 -4.30 -8.97
CA ASP A 305 10.66 -4.36 -7.94
C ASP A 305 10.18 -5.80 -7.68
N GLU A 306 9.96 -6.59 -8.75
CA GLU A 306 9.62 -8.01 -8.63
C GLU A 306 10.76 -8.82 -8.04
N LEU A 307 11.99 -8.56 -8.50
CA LEU A 307 13.19 -9.24 -7.99
C LEU A 307 13.37 -9.00 -6.49
N MET A 308 13.21 -7.75 -6.04
CA MET A 308 13.32 -7.40 -4.62
C MET A 308 12.18 -7.97 -3.79
N MET A 309 10.95 -8.04 -4.33
CA MET A 309 9.86 -8.71 -3.64
C MET A 309 10.15 -10.21 -3.45
N ARG A 310 10.56 -10.91 -4.52
CA ARG A 310 10.95 -12.33 -4.45
C ARG A 310 12.09 -12.56 -3.46
N TYR A 311 13.09 -11.68 -3.46
CA TYR A 311 14.20 -11.75 -2.50
C TYR A 311 13.71 -11.65 -1.05
N VAL A 312 12.86 -10.66 -0.74
CA VAL A 312 12.33 -10.50 0.63
C VAL A 312 11.43 -11.67 1.03
N GLN A 313 10.63 -12.20 0.12
CA GLN A 313 9.77 -13.36 0.42
C GLN A 313 10.59 -14.62 0.68
N THR A 314 11.61 -14.91 -0.14
CA THR A 314 12.40 -16.16 -0.04
C THR A 314 13.51 -16.13 1.01
N HIS A 315 14.17 -14.98 1.17
CA HIS A 315 15.29 -14.82 2.11
C HIS A 315 14.92 -14.06 3.38
N GLY A 316 13.87 -13.22 3.34
CA GLY A 316 13.43 -12.47 4.51
C GLY A 316 12.87 -13.35 5.62
N GLU A 317 12.26 -14.50 5.29
CA GLU A 317 11.80 -15.48 6.29
C GLU A 317 12.96 -16.10 7.06
N LYS A 318 14.12 -16.32 6.41
CA LYS A 318 15.32 -16.85 7.04
C LYS A 318 16.00 -15.83 7.95
N TYR A 319 15.84 -14.55 7.64
CA TYR A 319 16.51 -13.45 8.34
C TYR A 319 15.55 -12.27 8.62
N PRO A 320 14.50 -12.46 9.45
CA PRO A 320 13.47 -11.45 9.68
C PRO A 320 14.03 -10.17 10.32
N GLY A 321 15.11 -10.28 11.10
CA GLY A 321 15.80 -9.13 11.67
C GLY A 321 16.46 -8.22 10.63
N VAL A 322 16.90 -8.77 9.48
CA VAL A 322 17.50 -8.00 8.38
C VAL A 322 16.44 -7.15 7.71
N MET A 323 15.28 -7.73 7.37
CA MET A 323 14.18 -7.00 6.72
C MET A 323 13.66 -5.87 7.61
N ALA A 324 13.49 -6.16 8.91
CA ALA A 324 13.10 -5.15 9.88
C ALA A 324 14.16 -4.04 10.05
N ASN A 325 15.45 -4.34 9.86
CA ASN A 325 16.50 -3.32 9.89
C ASN A 325 16.47 -2.43 8.64
N VAL A 326 16.15 -2.98 7.46
CA VAL A 326 15.98 -2.21 6.23
C VAL A 326 14.88 -1.17 6.41
N THR A 327 13.69 -1.58 6.84
CA THR A 327 12.55 -0.66 7.05
C THR A 327 12.84 0.36 8.15
N ARG A 328 13.43 -0.05 9.28
CA ARG A 328 13.85 0.88 10.35
C ARG A 328 14.90 1.88 9.90
N THR A 329 15.85 1.48 9.06
CA THR A 329 16.90 2.37 8.57
C THR A 329 16.33 3.39 7.61
N ALA A 330 15.48 2.96 6.67
CA ALA A 330 14.78 3.88 5.77
C ALA A 330 13.94 4.91 6.52
N ASN A 331 13.29 4.49 7.61
CA ASN A 331 12.45 5.35 8.43
C ASN A 331 13.24 6.35 9.30
N LYS A 332 14.57 6.20 9.41
CA LYS A 332 15.46 7.18 10.05
C LYS A 332 16.01 8.21 9.07
N LEU A 333 15.86 7.98 7.76
CA LEU A 333 16.32 8.92 6.75
C LEU A 333 15.46 10.19 6.84
N GLN A 334 16.14 11.32 6.98
CA GLN A 334 15.48 12.61 6.92
C GLN A 334 15.43 13.08 5.46
N PRO A 335 14.35 13.75 5.03
CA PRO A 335 14.37 14.50 3.79
C PRO A 335 15.56 15.45 3.80
N ALA A 336 16.23 15.62 2.65
CA ALA A 336 17.23 16.67 2.52
C ALA A 336 16.59 18.00 2.93
N ALA A 337 17.34 18.87 3.64
CA ALA A 337 16.86 20.19 4.00
C ALA A 337 16.44 20.92 2.72
N VAL A 338 15.13 21.03 2.52
CA VAL A 338 14.55 21.62 1.32
C VAL A 338 14.77 23.12 1.45
N SER A 339 15.74 23.66 0.73
CA SER A 339 15.88 25.11 0.56
C SER A 339 14.59 25.66 -0.07
N ALA A 340 14.23 26.89 0.29
CA ALA A 340 13.13 27.58 -0.38
C ALA A 340 13.48 27.69 -1.88
N GLY A 341 12.76 26.95 -2.73
CA GLY A 341 13.04 26.85 -4.17
C GLY A 341 13.62 25.52 -4.67
N ALA A 342 13.76 24.50 -3.81
CA ALA A 342 14.24 23.18 -4.25
C ALA A 342 13.38 22.62 -5.41
N ARG A 343 14.03 22.29 -6.51
CA ARG A 343 13.39 21.74 -7.71
C ARG A 343 12.84 20.34 -7.45
N ARG A 344 11.78 20.00 -8.17
CA ARG A 344 11.17 18.68 -8.14
C ARG A 344 11.22 18.06 -9.52
N CYS A 345 11.43 16.76 -9.57
CA CYS A 345 11.35 15.98 -10.79
C CYS A 345 9.94 16.09 -11.37
N ALA A 346 9.82 16.57 -12.61
CA ALA A 346 8.53 16.75 -13.29
C ALA A 346 7.74 15.44 -13.38
N PHE A 347 8.42 14.28 -13.41
CA PHE A 347 7.76 12.98 -13.54
C PHE A 347 7.37 12.33 -12.21
N CYS A 348 8.20 12.39 -11.17
CA CYS A 348 7.97 11.64 -9.91
C CYS A 348 7.88 12.50 -8.64
N ASP A 349 7.90 13.83 -8.78
CA ASP A 349 7.86 14.83 -7.72
C ASP A 349 8.99 14.73 -6.66
N ALA A 350 9.97 13.87 -6.88
CA ALA A 350 11.13 13.75 -6.00
C ALA A 350 11.94 15.05 -6.00
N PHE A 351 12.45 15.43 -4.82
CA PHE A 351 13.36 16.55 -4.71
C PHE A 351 14.65 16.28 -5.50
N MET A 352 15.04 17.27 -6.29
CA MET A 352 16.27 17.31 -7.09
C MET A 352 17.33 18.14 -6.38
N ARG A 353 18.60 17.82 -6.60
CA ARG A 353 19.72 18.59 -6.01
C ARG A 353 20.11 19.72 -6.97
N ASP A 354 20.62 20.82 -6.42
CA ASP A 354 20.95 22.03 -7.20
C ASP A 354 21.93 21.78 -8.36
N SER A 355 22.76 20.73 -8.32
CA SER A 355 23.65 20.37 -9.45
C SER A 355 22.94 19.89 -10.73
N GLU A 356 21.61 19.71 -10.71
CA GLU A 356 20.79 19.26 -11.84
C GLU A 356 20.14 20.47 -12.59
N GLU A 357 20.81 21.63 -12.66
CA GLU A 357 20.23 22.91 -13.13
C GLU A 357 19.60 22.88 -14.54
N GLN A 358 19.92 21.90 -15.38
CA GLN A 358 19.38 21.80 -16.74
C GLN A 358 18.38 20.65 -16.97
N SER A 359 18.19 19.75 -15.99
CA SER A 359 17.30 18.58 -16.15
C SER A 359 15.96 18.77 -15.42
N GLU A 360 14.85 18.53 -16.11
CA GLU A 360 13.51 18.50 -15.49
C GLU A 360 13.23 17.16 -14.77
N PHE A 361 14.04 16.15 -15.03
CA PHE A 361 13.92 14.82 -14.44
C PHE A 361 15.09 14.50 -13.52
N CYS A 362 14.80 13.87 -12.38
CA CYS A 362 15.84 13.32 -11.52
C CYS A 362 16.58 12.17 -12.22
N TYR A 363 17.81 11.89 -11.77
CA TYR A 363 18.65 10.81 -12.30
C TYR A 363 17.90 9.48 -12.57
N ALA A 364 17.10 9.01 -11.61
CA ALA A 364 16.37 7.75 -11.75
C ALA A 364 15.31 7.80 -12.86
N CYS A 365 14.56 8.90 -12.96
CA CYS A 365 13.59 9.10 -14.04
C CYS A 365 14.28 9.26 -15.39
N ALA A 366 15.39 9.98 -15.46
CA ALA A 366 16.15 10.17 -16.69
C ALA A 366 16.63 8.83 -17.29
N ARG A 367 17.04 7.88 -16.45
CA ARG A 367 17.46 6.52 -16.87
C ARG A 367 16.32 5.59 -17.28
N SER A 368 15.09 5.93 -16.95
CA SER A 368 13.91 5.14 -17.31
C SER A 368 13.28 5.60 -18.63
N ARG A 369 13.85 6.60 -19.30
CA ARG A 369 13.31 7.15 -20.55
C ARG A 369 13.59 6.21 -21.74
N PRO A 370 12.70 6.13 -22.74
CA PRO A 370 12.88 5.31 -23.94
C PRO A 370 14.20 5.58 -24.68
N ASP A 371 14.53 6.85 -24.88
CA ASP A 371 15.66 7.30 -25.71
C ASP A 371 16.99 7.39 -24.94
N SER A 372 16.99 7.08 -23.65
CA SER A 372 18.20 7.08 -22.79
C SER A 372 19.03 5.79 -22.94
N ALA A 373 19.14 5.27 -24.17
CA ALA A 373 20.08 4.22 -24.48
C ALA A 373 21.52 4.77 -24.29
N CYS A 374 22.20 4.27 -23.26
CA CYS A 374 23.64 4.47 -23.08
C CYS A 374 24.45 3.95 -24.27
#